data_AF-A0A139IIY7-F1
#
_entry.id   AF-A0A139IIY7-F1
#
_cell.length_a   1.000
_cell.length_b   1.000
_cell.length_c   1.000
_cell.angle_alpha   90.00
_cell.angle_beta   90.00
_cell.angle_gamma   90.00
#
_symmetry.space_group_name_H-M   'P 1'
#
loop_
_entity.id
_entity.type
_entity.pdbx_description
1 polymer ?
#
loop_
_entity_poly.entity_id
_entity_poly.type
_entity_poly.pdbx_seq_one_letter_code
_entity_poly.pdbx_strand_id
1 'polypeptide(L)'
;MSKSTTSLLIGILQDQGKLSDLVTEHVAELSQHSVWKHKTIQECLDMRTNFKFNDNSLEYREATTTTTTTGPQNLKSFLTNFVPDSTFEEKKFEYCSVNTDCLGWVLERASGTTLASLFQNHLWEPLGCESPALITLDRPKGFGRAAGGICATLRDTARIAQMLINDGKNTKGEDVVPPDYIQAILGNGDVETFSRGSWAQRTDERSTFV
;
A
#
# COMPACT_ATOMS: atom_id res chain seq x y z
N MET A 1 -9.55 1.09 -1.27
CA MET A 1 -9.11 2.38 -1.81
C MET A 1 -7.71 2.74 -1.32
N SER A 2 -7.45 2.87 -0.02
CA SER A 2 -6.14 3.31 0.53
C SER A 2 -4.91 2.56 -0.03
N LYS A 3 -4.96 1.22 -0.09
CA LYS A 3 -3.87 0.42 -0.68
C LYS A 3 -3.64 0.72 -2.16
N SER A 4 -4.71 0.76 -2.94
CA SER A 4 -4.67 1.11 -4.36
C SER A 4 -4.09 2.51 -4.57
N THR A 5 -4.52 3.49 -3.78
CA THR A 5 -3.97 4.85 -3.79
C THR A 5 -2.48 4.88 -3.47
N THR A 6 -2.05 4.12 -2.46
CA THR A 6 -0.63 4.00 -2.10
C THR A 6 0.18 3.40 -3.26
N SER A 7 -0.35 2.39 -3.93
CA SER A 7 0.25 1.79 -5.14
C SER A 7 0.36 2.81 -6.28
N LEU A 8 -0.67 3.63 -6.54
CA LEU A 8 -0.59 4.68 -7.56
C LEU A 8 0.51 5.71 -7.24
N LEU A 9 0.66 6.11 -5.97
CA LEU A 9 1.73 7.01 -5.55
C LEU A 9 3.12 6.37 -5.75
N ILE A 10 3.26 5.06 -5.53
CA ILE A 10 4.50 4.33 -5.84
C ILE A 10 4.82 4.42 -7.33
N GLY A 11 3.84 4.12 -8.20
CA GLY A 11 4.02 4.24 -9.65
C GLY A 11 4.44 5.64 -10.09
N ILE A 12 3.84 6.69 -9.51
CA ILE A 12 4.20 8.08 -9.78
C ILE A 12 5.64 8.40 -9.35
N LEU A 13 6.06 8.01 -8.13
CA LEU A 13 7.43 8.29 -7.69
C LEU A 13 8.48 7.42 -8.39
N GLN A 14 8.11 6.23 -8.86
CA GLN A 14 8.97 5.37 -9.67
C GLN A 14 9.27 6.01 -11.03
N ASP A 15 8.25 6.53 -11.73
CA ASP A 15 8.42 7.25 -13.00
C ASP A 15 9.23 8.54 -12.84
N GLN A 16 9.11 9.21 -11.70
CA GLN A 16 9.96 10.36 -11.34
C GLN A 16 11.42 9.97 -11.01
N GLY A 17 11.79 8.69 -11.05
CA GLY A 17 13.13 8.20 -10.72
C GLY A 17 13.49 8.37 -9.23
N LYS A 18 12.49 8.52 -8.35
CA LYS A 18 12.71 8.73 -6.90
C LYS A 18 12.74 7.43 -6.10
N LEU A 19 12.32 6.32 -6.70
CA LEU A 19 12.33 5.02 -6.06
C LEU A 19 13.47 4.16 -6.61
N SER A 20 14.02 3.37 -5.71
CA SER A 20 14.96 2.28 -6.00
C SER A 20 14.24 0.96 -5.78
N ASP A 21 14.90 -0.17 -6.05
CA ASP A 21 14.23 -1.47 -6.01
C ASP A 21 13.94 -1.95 -4.59
N LEU A 22 14.89 -1.77 -3.66
CA LEU A 22 14.79 -2.32 -2.30
C LEU A 22 14.13 -1.36 -1.32
N VAL A 23 13.26 -1.90 -0.46
CA VAL A 23 12.63 -1.14 0.65
C VAL A 23 13.68 -0.48 1.55
N THR A 24 14.75 -1.22 1.88
CA THR A 24 15.77 -0.76 2.84
C THR A 24 16.69 0.34 2.31
N GLU A 25 16.69 0.58 1.01
CA GLU A 25 17.42 1.73 0.43
C GLU A 25 16.72 3.07 0.76
N HIS A 26 15.42 3.04 1.03
CA HIS A 26 14.65 4.21 1.48
C HIS A 26 14.49 4.26 3.01
N VAL A 27 14.32 3.09 3.61
CA VAL A 27 14.06 2.92 5.05
C VAL A 27 15.13 2.02 5.67
N ALA A 28 16.31 2.58 5.93
CA ALA A 28 17.44 1.85 6.50
C ALA A 28 17.12 1.22 7.86
N GLU A 29 16.15 1.77 8.59
CA GLU A 29 15.64 1.25 9.87
C GLU A 29 15.05 -0.16 9.74
N LEU A 30 14.62 -0.56 8.54
CA LEU A 30 14.07 -1.91 8.27
C LEU A 30 15.16 -2.92 7.88
N SER A 31 16.45 -2.56 7.90
CA SER A 31 17.55 -3.44 7.46
C SER A 31 18.01 -4.47 8.52
N GLN A 32 17.72 -4.23 9.80
CA GLN A 32 18.22 -5.07 10.90
C GLN A 32 17.24 -6.18 11.27
N HIS A 33 17.67 -7.44 11.16
CA HIS A 33 16.94 -8.64 11.60
C HIS A 33 15.47 -8.70 11.15
N SER A 34 15.15 -8.12 9.99
CA SER A 34 13.78 -7.92 9.57
C SER A 34 13.46 -8.63 8.27
N VAL A 35 12.20 -9.02 8.11
CA VAL A 35 11.65 -9.59 6.86
C VAL A 35 11.85 -8.68 5.66
N TRP A 36 12.01 -7.36 5.88
CA TRP A 36 12.17 -6.36 4.83
C TRP A 36 13.57 -6.30 4.22
N LYS A 37 14.58 -6.90 4.87
CA LYS A 37 16.01 -6.70 4.54
C LYS A 37 16.34 -6.90 3.05
N HIS A 38 15.67 -7.83 2.41
CA HIS A 38 15.89 -8.19 1.01
C HIS A 38 14.62 -8.02 0.17
N LYS A 39 13.64 -7.24 0.66
CA LYS A 39 12.36 -7.08 -0.01
C LYS A 39 12.36 -5.90 -0.95
N THR A 40 11.95 -6.19 -2.17
CA THR A 40 11.71 -5.19 -3.21
C THR A 40 10.40 -4.46 -2.97
N ILE A 41 10.29 -3.25 -3.50
CA ILE A 41 9.04 -2.49 -3.56
C ILE A 41 7.96 -3.31 -4.29
N GLN A 42 8.34 -4.02 -5.36
CA GLN A 42 7.43 -4.86 -6.13
C GLN A 42 6.89 -6.05 -5.31
N GLU A 43 7.73 -6.74 -4.54
CA GLU A 43 7.25 -7.81 -3.65
C GLU A 43 6.26 -7.29 -2.60
N CYS A 44 6.44 -6.07 -2.09
CA CYS A 44 5.48 -5.43 -1.20
C CYS A 44 4.16 -5.08 -1.92
N LEU A 45 4.23 -4.55 -3.15
CA LEU A 45 3.04 -4.26 -3.98
C LEU A 45 2.24 -5.52 -4.27
N ASP A 46 2.93 -6.62 -4.57
CA ASP A 46 2.33 -7.90 -4.93
C ASP A 46 1.88 -8.74 -3.72
N MET A 47 2.15 -8.27 -2.50
CA MET A 47 1.88 -9.01 -1.27
C MET A 47 2.62 -10.36 -1.20
N ARG A 48 3.89 -10.38 -1.63
CA ARG A 48 4.76 -11.56 -1.72
C ARG A 48 5.99 -11.45 -0.81
N THR A 49 5.76 -10.98 0.41
CA THR A 49 6.82 -10.68 1.37
C THR A 49 7.20 -11.85 2.28
N ASN A 50 6.60 -13.02 2.06
CA ASN A 50 6.91 -14.29 2.71
C ASN A 50 6.71 -14.32 4.24
N PHE A 51 5.63 -13.73 4.75
CA PHE A 51 5.22 -13.89 6.14
C PHE A 51 3.71 -13.84 6.28
N LYS A 52 3.19 -14.49 7.32
CA LYS A 52 1.78 -14.40 7.70
C LYS A 52 1.55 -13.24 8.65
N PHE A 53 0.43 -12.57 8.47
CA PHE A 53 0.05 -11.45 9.31
C PHE A 53 -1.45 -11.49 9.58
N ASN A 54 -1.83 -11.22 10.82
CA ASN A 54 -3.23 -11.07 11.21
C ASN A 54 -3.57 -9.59 11.30
N ASP A 55 -4.27 -9.06 10.31
CA ASP A 55 -4.76 -7.67 10.29
C ASP A 55 -5.66 -7.29 11.47
N ASN A 56 -6.18 -8.27 12.22
CA ASN A 56 -7.00 -8.05 13.40
C ASN A 56 -6.23 -8.18 14.73
N SER A 57 -4.90 -8.37 14.70
CA SER A 57 -4.10 -8.48 15.92
C SER A 57 -4.22 -7.21 16.77
N LEU A 58 -4.22 -7.37 18.10
CA LEU A 58 -4.33 -6.25 19.01
C LEU A 58 -3.15 -5.27 18.81
N GLU A 59 -1.94 -5.80 18.65
CA GLU A 59 -0.71 -5.04 18.49
C GLU A 59 -0.76 -4.16 17.24
N TYR A 60 -1.24 -4.69 16.10
CA TYR A 60 -1.40 -3.88 14.91
C TYR A 60 -2.49 -2.82 15.09
N ARG A 61 -3.59 -3.19 15.72
CA ARG A 61 -4.68 -2.23 15.95
C ARG A 61 -4.27 -1.11 16.88
N GLU A 62 -3.45 -1.40 17.89
CA GLU A 62 -2.84 -0.42 18.79
C GLU A 62 -1.85 0.47 18.04
N ALA A 63 -0.97 -0.12 17.22
CA ALA A 63 -0.01 0.62 16.40
C ALA A 63 -0.66 1.49 15.32
N THR A 64 -1.94 1.28 15.05
CA THR A 64 -2.72 2.04 14.06
C THR A 64 -3.84 2.89 14.68
N THR A 65 -3.95 2.94 16.01
CA THR A 65 -5.02 3.66 16.71
C THR A 65 -6.42 3.27 16.23
N THR A 66 -6.63 1.97 15.94
CA THR A 66 -7.96 1.38 15.64
C THR A 66 -8.57 0.67 16.84
N THR A 67 -8.06 0.97 18.02
CA THR A 67 -8.63 0.59 19.31
C THR A 67 -8.71 1.82 20.21
N THR A 68 -9.45 1.70 21.31
CA THR A 68 -9.52 2.73 22.36
C THR A 68 -8.27 2.77 23.25
N THR A 69 -7.42 1.74 23.19
CA THR A 69 -6.12 1.70 23.86
C THR A 69 -5.01 2.04 22.86
N THR A 70 -4.12 2.93 23.28
CA THR A 70 -2.86 3.18 22.57
C THR A 70 -1.79 2.29 23.16
N GLY A 71 -1.29 1.34 22.39
CA GLY A 71 -0.12 0.56 22.76
C GLY A 71 1.13 1.44 22.82
N PRO A 72 2.23 0.97 23.43
CA PRO A 72 3.48 1.73 23.52
C PRO A 72 4.13 1.96 22.15
N GLN A 73 3.72 1.22 21.13
CA GLN A 73 4.31 1.26 19.81
C GLN A 73 3.43 2.02 18.83
N ASN A 74 4.08 2.85 18.03
CA ASN A 74 4.19 2.52 16.62
C ASN A 74 3.22 3.24 15.68
N LEU A 75 3.25 3.22 14.35
CA LEU A 75 3.28 2.15 13.36
C LEU A 75 4.68 1.85 12.79
N LYS A 76 5.56 2.86 12.65
CA LYS A 76 6.91 2.66 12.09
C LYS A 76 7.76 1.67 12.91
N SER A 77 7.84 1.82 14.23
CA SER A 77 8.42 0.79 15.12
C SER A 77 7.62 -0.52 15.23
N PHE A 78 6.36 -0.57 14.80
CA PHE A 78 5.68 -1.87 14.70
C PHE A 78 6.19 -2.65 13.48
N LEU A 79 6.41 -1.95 12.37
CA LEU A 79 6.99 -2.52 11.14
C LEU A 79 8.40 -3.09 11.34
N THR A 80 9.16 -2.60 12.33
CA THR A 80 10.51 -3.13 12.64
C THR A 80 10.48 -4.50 13.33
N ASN A 81 9.33 -4.96 13.85
CA ASN A 81 9.24 -6.21 14.60
C ASN A 81 9.09 -7.47 13.73
N PHE A 82 8.89 -7.30 12.42
CA PHE A 82 8.67 -8.42 11.51
C PHE A 82 9.98 -9.12 11.19
N VAL A 83 10.08 -10.39 11.55
CA VAL A 83 11.24 -11.26 11.29
C VAL A 83 10.94 -12.24 10.17
N PRO A 84 11.94 -12.70 9.40
CA PRO A 84 11.75 -13.73 8.38
C PRO A 84 11.22 -15.04 8.99
N ASP A 85 10.25 -15.67 8.31
CA ASP A 85 9.77 -17.02 8.62
C ASP A 85 10.35 -18.00 7.59
N SER A 86 11.29 -18.85 8.04
CA SER A 86 11.95 -19.84 7.17
C SER A 86 11.03 -20.98 6.72
N THR A 87 9.81 -21.07 7.25
CA THR A 87 8.82 -22.08 6.87
C THR A 87 7.88 -21.61 5.77
N PHE A 88 7.96 -20.33 5.37
CA PHE A 88 7.09 -19.77 4.35
C PHE A 88 7.63 -20.05 2.95
N GLU A 89 6.79 -20.63 2.08
CA GLU A 89 7.14 -20.87 0.68
C GLU A 89 7.39 -19.55 -0.04
N GLU A 90 8.52 -19.46 -0.76
CA GLU A 90 8.87 -18.24 -1.48
C GLU A 90 7.78 -17.83 -2.48
N LYS A 91 7.47 -16.53 -2.50
CA LYS A 91 6.67 -15.84 -3.51
C LYS A 91 5.17 -16.16 -3.50
N LYS A 92 4.64 -16.88 -2.52
CA LYS A 92 3.18 -17.04 -2.39
C LYS A 92 2.50 -15.71 -2.06
N PHE A 93 1.34 -15.45 -2.69
CA PHE A 93 0.49 -14.30 -2.35
C PHE A 93 -0.12 -14.47 -0.94
N GLU A 94 0.12 -13.49 -0.06
CA GLU A 94 -0.47 -13.41 1.28
C GLU A 94 -0.90 -11.98 1.57
N TYR A 95 -2.21 -11.74 1.63
CA TYR A 95 -2.73 -10.39 1.84
C TYR A 95 -2.33 -9.87 3.23
N CYS A 96 -1.60 -8.76 3.24
CA CYS A 96 -0.98 -8.24 4.45
C CYS A 96 -0.94 -6.70 4.46
N SER A 97 -1.67 -6.04 5.37
CA SER A 97 -1.70 -4.57 5.40
C SER A 97 -0.34 -3.93 5.68
N VAL A 98 0.54 -4.58 6.45
CA VAL A 98 1.84 -3.99 6.78
C VAL A 98 2.76 -3.85 5.58
N ASN A 99 2.55 -4.59 4.49
CA ASN A 99 3.24 -4.34 3.22
C ASN A 99 2.91 -2.94 2.70
N THR A 100 1.63 -2.55 2.73
CA THR A 100 1.21 -1.22 2.30
C THR A 100 1.68 -0.13 3.28
N ASP A 101 1.63 -0.37 4.58
CA ASP A 101 2.15 0.59 5.56
C ASP A 101 3.66 0.79 5.42
N CYS A 102 4.40 -0.27 5.08
CA CYS A 102 5.82 -0.19 4.70
C CYS A 102 6.03 0.68 3.44
N LEU A 103 5.23 0.47 2.38
CA LEU A 103 5.26 1.30 1.17
C LEU A 103 4.94 2.77 1.49
N GLY A 104 4.02 3.04 2.42
CA GLY A 104 3.76 4.39 2.90
C GLY A 104 5.01 5.06 3.50
N TRP A 105 5.82 4.29 4.24
CA TRP A 105 7.06 4.83 4.83
C TRP A 105 8.11 5.07 3.74
N VAL A 106 8.24 4.16 2.77
CA VAL A 106 9.08 4.36 1.57
C VAL A 106 8.71 5.64 0.84
N LEU A 107 7.41 5.89 0.59
CA LEU A 107 6.91 7.10 -0.06
C LEU A 107 7.32 8.39 0.69
N GLU A 108 7.18 8.42 2.02
CA GLU A 108 7.58 9.59 2.81
C GLU A 108 9.10 9.82 2.77
N ARG A 109 9.90 8.75 2.78
CA ARG A 109 11.36 8.84 2.74
C ARG A 109 11.87 9.28 1.38
N ALA A 110 11.34 8.70 0.30
CA ALA A 110 11.72 9.03 -1.06
C ALA A 110 11.32 10.45 -1.46
N SER A 111 10.19 10.96 -0.96
CA SER A 111 9.70 12.29 -1.29
C SER A 111 10.14 13.39 -0.34
N GLY A 112 10.48 13.06 0.91
CA GLY A 112 10.71 14.04 1.98
C GLY A 112 9.43 14.75 2.46
N THR A 113 8.24 14.27 2.06
CA THR A 113 6.94 14.86 2.41
C THR A 113 6.01 13.82 3.02
N THR A 114 4.91 14.27 3.63
CA THR A 114 3.94 13.34 4.25
C THR A 114 3.13 12.58 3.21
N LEU A 115 2.59 11.41 3.58
CA LEU A 115 1.66 10.67 2.72
C LEU A 115 0.45 11.52 2.30
N ALA A 116 -0.05 12.38 3.19
CA ALA A 116 -1.15 13.29 2.89
C ALA A 116 -0.77 14.33 1.83
N SER A 117 0.43 14.90 1.91
CA SER A 117 0.95 15.84 0.91
C SER A 117 1.13 15.17 -0.46
N LEU A 118 1.68 13.95 -0.48
CA LEU A 118 1.80 13.18 -1.72
C LEU A 118 0.44 12.90 -2.34
N PHE A 119 -0.51 12.41 -1.55
CA PHE A 119 -1.86 12.12 -2.02
C PHE A 119 -2.55 13.38 -2.56
N GLN A 120 -2.44 14.50 -1.84
CA GLN A 120 -3.01 15.77 -2.26
C GLN A 120 -2.44 16.23 -3.59
N ASN A 121 -1.11 16.33 -3.68
CA ASN A 121 -0.43 16.97 -4.81
C ASN A 121 -0.43 16.11 -6.08
N HIS A 122 -0.36 14.79 -5.95
CA HIS A 122 -0.20 13.89 -7.09
C HIS A 122 -1.50 13.21 -7.54
N LEU A 123 -2.52 13.13 -6.69
CA LEU A 123 -3.79 12.49 -7.03
C LEU A 123 -4.97 13.42 -6.80
N TRP A 124 -5.12 14.00 -5.62
CA TRP A 124 -6.34 14.72 -5.24
C TRP A 124 -6.57 16.00 -6.05
N GLU A 125 -5.56 16.89 -6.09
CA GLU A 125 -5.63 18.14 -6.84
C GLU A 125 -5.65 17.91 -8.36
N PRO A 126 -4.77 17.06 -8.94
CA PRO A 126 -4.77 16.81 -10.39
C PRO A 126 -6.07 16.20 -10.92
N LEU A 127 -6.80 15.44 -10.08
CA LEU A 127 -8.09 14.86 -10.43
C LEU A 127 -9.28 15.81 -10.22
N GLY A 128 -9.04 17.02 -9.68
CA GLY A 128 -10.09 17.99 -9.41
C GLY A 128 -11.10 17.48 -8.38
N CYS A 129 -10.62 16.76 -7.36
CA CYS A 129 -11.45 16.34 -6.24
C CYS A 129 -11.95 17.57 -5.45
N GLU A 130 -13.22 17.54 -5.04
CA GLU A 130 -13.92 18.74 -4.53
C GLU A 130 -13.98 18.78 -3.01
N SER A 131 -14.06 17.62 -2.37
CA SER A 131 -14.13 17.53 -0.91
C SER A 131 -12.76 17.21 -0.31
N PRO A 132 -12.46 17.69 0.90
CA PRO A 132 -11.29 17.23 1.63
C PRO A 132 -11.35 15.71 1.84
N ALA A 133 -10.23 15.04 1.56
CA ALA A 133 -10.00 13.69 2.06
C ALA A 133 -9.26 13.75 3.39
N LEU A 134 -9.46 12.73 4.22
CA LEU A 134 -8.78 12.58 5.50
C LEU A 134 -7.90 11.33 5.46
N ILE A 135 -6.73 11.41 6.08
CA ILE A 135 -5.87 10.24 6.33
C ILE A 135 -5.72 10.09 7.84
N THR A 136 -6.15 8.95 8.38
CA THR A 136 -5.91 8.60 9.78
C THR A 136 -4.42 8.51 10.05
N LEU A 137 -3.96 9.20 11.10
CA LEU A 137 -2.59 9.09 11.59
C LEU A 137 -2.52 8.03 12.70
N ASP A 138 -1.38 7.36 12.82
CA ASP A 138 -1.12 6.42 13.91
C ASP A 138 -1.13 7.10 15.28
N ARG A 139 -0.82 8.40 15.35
CA ARG A 139 -0.91 9.26 16.55
C ARG A 139 -0.99 10.74 16.15
N PRO A 140 -1.20 11.68 17.09
CA PRO A 140 -1.16 13.11 16.80
C PRO A 140 0.17 13.51 16.15
N LYS A 141 0.11 14.13 14.97
CA LYS A 141 1.28 14.50 14.15
C LYS A 141 2.18 13.30 13.75
N GLY A 142 1.58 12.11 13.70
CA GLY A 142 2.25 10.86 13.40
C GLY A 142 2.27 10.49 11.92
N PHE A 143 2.46 9.19 11.68
CA PHE A 143 2.53 8.61 10.35
C PHE A 143 1.14 8.27 9.82
N GLY A 144 0.88 8.54 8.53
CA GLY A 144 -0.38 8.22 7.88
C GLY A 144 -0.54 6.72 7.64
N ARG A 145 -1.73 6.18 7.93
CA ARG A 145 -2.07 4.77 7.69
C ARG A 145 -2.31 4.50 6.21
N ALA A 146 -1.26 4.14 5.48
CA ALA A 146 -1.34 3.85 4.04
C ALA A 146 -2.26 2.66 3.72
N ALA A 147 -2.31 1.64 4.58
CA ALA A 147 -3.08 0.44 4.32
C ALA A 147 -4.60 0.61 4.40
N GLY A 148 -5.10 1.63 5.11
CA GLY A 148 -6.52 1.72 5.46
C GLY A 148 -7.01 3.05 6.04
N GLY A 149 -6.21 4.11 6.04
CA GLY A 149 -6.54 5.37 6.72
C GLY A 149 -7.31 6.41 5.89
N ILE A 150 -7.49 6.22 4.59
CA ILE A 150 -8.09 7.23 3.71
C ILE A 150 -9.63 7.20 3.80
N CYS A 151 -10.22 8.34 4.15
CA CYS A 151 -11.64 8.61 4.08
C CYS A 151 -11.91 9.71 3.06
N ALA A 152 -12.85 9.49 2.16
CA ALA A 152 -13.22 10.45 1.13
C ALA A 152 -14.69 10.27 0.72
N THR A 153 -15.23 11.25 -0.01
CA THR A 153 -16.57 11.13 -0.58
C THR A 153 -16.61 10.08 -1.69
N LEU A 154 -17.80 9.51 -1.92
CA LEU A 154 -18.01 8.57 -3.04
C LEU A 154 -17.67 9.21 -4.39
N ARG A 155 -18.09 10.47 -4.59
CA ARG A 155 -17.87 11.20 -5.85
C ARG A 155 -16.39 11.41 -6.12
N ASP A 156 -15.61 11.81 -5.11
CA ASP A 156 -14.17 12.01 -5.29
C ASP A 156 -13.42 10.68 -5.42
N THR A 157 -13.88 9.63 -4.74
CA THR A 157 -13.35 8.27 -4.96
C THR A 157 -13.61 7.79 -6.40
N ALA A 158 -14.78 8.12 -6.97
CA ALA A 158 -15.10 7.79 -8.35
C ALA A 158 -14.21 8.52 -9.37
N ARG A 159 -13.63 9.69 -9.01
CA ARG A 159 -12.65 10.38 -9.87
C ARG A 159 -11.34 9.59 -10.02
N ILE A 160 -10.89 8.92 -8.97
CA ILE A 160 -9.75 7.98 -9.06
C ILE A 160 -10.09 6.80 -9.98
N ALA A 161 -11.28 6.22 -9.83
CA ALA A 161 -11.72 5.13 -10.70
C ALA A 161 -11.85 5.58 -12.17
N GLN A 162 -12.36 6.78 -12.41
CA GLN A 162 -12.46 7.35 -13.76
C GLN A 162 -11.08 7.58 -14.38
N MET A 163 -10.08 7.98 -13.59
CA MET A 163 -8.69 8.09 -14.07
C MET A 163 -8.14 6.74 -14.53
N LEU A 164 -8.44 5.65 -13.80
CA LEU A 164 -8.05 4.30 -14.22
C LEU A 164 -8.73 3.89 -15.54
N ILE A 165 -10.03 4.23 -15.71
CA ILE A 165 -10.76 3.99 -16.97
C ILE A 165 -10.17 4.81 -18.13
N ASN A 166 -9.62 5.99 -17.83
CA ASN A 166 -9.01 6.89 -18.79
C ASN A 166 -7.49 6.63 -18.96
N ASP A 167 -7.02 5.41 -18.73
CA ASP A 167 -5.60 5.01 -18.91
C ASP A 167 -4.59 5.89 -18.15
N GLY A 168 -4.94 6.35 -16.95
CA GLY A 168 -4.05 7.19 -16.13
C GLY A 168 -4.32 8.70 -16.23
N LYS A 169 -5.26 9.12 -17.08
CA LYS A 169 -5.49 10.53 -17.40
C LYS A 169 -6.60 11.19 -16.58
N ASN A 170 -6.42 12.47 -16.26
CA ASN A 170 -7.50 13.30 -15.72
C ASN A 170 -8.51 13.71 -16.80
N THR A 171 -9.53 14.47 -16.41
CA THR A 171 -10.59 14.97 -17.32
C THR A 171 -10.11 15.98 -18.35
N LYS A 172 -8.87 16.50 -18.22
CA LYS A 172 -8.23 17.39 -19.19
C LYS A 172 -7.35 16.64 -20.19
N GLY A 173 -7.19 15.32 -20.03
CA GLY A 173 -6.32 14.48 -20.87
C GLY A 173 -4.85 14.46 -20.44
N GLU A 174 -4.53 15.04 -19.28
CA GLU A 174 -3.17 15.05 -18.72
C GLU A 174 -2.91 13.75 -17.96
N ASP A 175 -1.71 13.20 -18.08
CA ASP A 175 -1.29 12.00 -17.34
C ASP A 175 -1.13 12.34 -15.85
N VAL A 176 -1.90 11.65 -15.00
CA VAL A 176 -1.79 11.71 -13.54
C VAL A 176 -0.96 10.55 -13.02
N VAL A 177 -1.17 9.36 -13.59
CA VAL A 177 -0.40 8.15 -13.32
C VAL A 177 0.24 7.71 -14.64
N PRO A 178 1.53 7.30 -14.63
CA PRO A 178 2.22 6.87 -15.84
C PRO A 178 1.45 5.77 -16.60
N PRO A 179 1.23 5.91 -17.92
CA PRO A 179 0.47 4.93 -18.71
C PRO A 179 1.02 3.51 -18.60
N ASP A 180 2.34 3.35 -18.60
CA ASP A 180 2.98 2.04 -18.47
C ASP A 180 2.65 1.36 -17.13
N TYR A 181 2.55 2.14 -16.05
CA TYR A 181 2.13 1.63 -14.74
C TYR A 181 0.66 1.20 -14.75
N ILE A 182 -0.21 1.96 -15.42
CA ILE A 182 -1.63 1.61 -15.60
C ILE A 182 -1.79 0.31 -16.40
N GLN A 183 -1.04 0.16 -17.50
CA GLN A 183 -1.08 -1.08 -18.28
C GLN A 183 -0.55 -2.27 -17.47
N ALA A 184 0.50 -2.07 -16.67
CA ALA A 184 1.04 -3.13 -15.81
C ALA A 184 0.01 -3.61 -14.77
N ILE A 185 -0.73 -2.71 -14.11
CA ILE A 185 -1.76 -3.11 -13.13
C ILE A 185 -2.99 -3.76 -13.78
N LEU A 186 -3.32 -3.41 -15.03
CA LEU A 186 -4.42 -4.02 -15.80
C LEU A 186 -4.02 -5.34 -16.47
N GLY A 187 -2.71 -5.64 -16.56
CA GLY A 187 -2.14 -6.85 -17.16
C GLY A 187 -2.27 -8.14 -16.33
N ASN A 188 -3.18 -8.20 -15.35
CA ASN A 188 -3.53 -9.37 -14.52
C ASN A 188 -2.45 -9.98 -13.60
N GLY A 189 -1.26 -9.37 -13.47
CA GLY A 189 -0.21 -9.85 -12.56
C GLY A 189 0.17 -11.33 -12.78
N ASP A 190 0.75 -11.97 -11.77
CA ASP A 190 1.07 -13.41 -11.82
C ASP A 190 -0.11 -14.25 -11.30
N VAL A 191 -0.92 -14.74 -12.25
CA VAL A 191 -2.13 -15.54 -11.98
C VAL A 191 -1.80 -16.86 -11.26
N GLU A 192 -0.69 -17.51 -11.60
CA GLU A 192 -0.30 -18.81 -11.00
C GLU A 192 0.15 -18.63 -9.55
N THR A 193 0.87 -17.54 -9.28
CA THR A 193 1.23 -17.18 -7.92
C THR A 193 0.00 -16.82 -7.08
N PHE A 194 -0.94 -16.05 -7.65
CA PHE A 194 -2.19 -15.70 -6.96
C PHE A 194 -3.05 -16.94 -6.66
N SER A 195 -3.17 -17.88 -7.61
CA SER A 195 -3.96 -19.11 -7.45
C SER A 195 -3.39 -20.09 -6.43
N ARG A 196 -2.16 -19.87 -5.95
CA ARG A 196 -1.56 -20.63 -4.83
C ARG A 196 -1.60 -19.86 -3.51
N GLY A 197 -2.07 -18.61 -3.53
CA GLY A 197 -2.12 -17.69 -2.41
C GLY A 197 -3.15 -18.03 -1.34
N SER A 198 -3.16 -17.25 -0.25
CA SER A 198 -4.10 -17.45 0.87
C SER A 198 -5.58 -17.26 0.52
N TRP A 199 -5.88 -16.68 -0.65
CA TRP A 199 -7.25 -16.51 -1.14
C TRP A 199 -7.69 -17.59 -2.13
N ALA A 200 -6.80 -18.46 -2.58
CA ALA A 200 -7.14 -19.54 -3.51
C ALA A 200 -8.22 -20.50 -2.95
N GLN A 201 -8.18 -20.76 -1.64
CA GLN A 201 -9.17 -21.63 -1.01
C GLN A 201 -10.56 -20.98 -0.87
N ARG A 202 -10.66 -19.64 -0.95
CA ARG A 202 -11.95 -18.93 -0.84
C ARG A 202 -12.77 -18.96 -2.14
N THR A 203 -12.15 -19.24 -3.27
CA THR A 203 -12.85 -19.30 -4.57
C THR A 203 -13.55 -20.64 -4.77
N ASP A 204 -13.03 -21.73 -4.22
CA ASP A 204 -13.64 -23.06 -4.34
C ASP A 204 -14.96 -23.19 -3.55
N GLU A 205 -15.09 -22.47 -2.42
CA GLU A 205 -16.29 -22.50 -1.57
C GLU A 205 -17.48 -21.71 -2.13
N ARG A 206 -17.30 -20.89 -3.18
CA ARG A 206 -18.41 -20.14 -3.81
C ARG A 206 -19.13 -20.92 -4.92
N SER A 207 -18.75 -22.18 -5.16
CA SER A 207 -19.38 -23.08 -6.14
C SER A 207 -20.76 -23.61 -5.71
N THR A 208 -21.22 -23.33 -4.48
CA THR A 208 -22.41 -23.97 -3.88
C THR A 208 -23.62 -23.07 -3.73
N PHE A 209 -23.62 -21.86 -4.32
CA PHE A 209 -24.82 -21.05 -4.42
C PHE A 209 -25.26 -20.95 -5.89
N VAL A 210 -26.00 -21.97 -6.33
CA VAL A 210 -26.92 -21.94 -7.48
C VAL A 210 -28.33 -21.77 -6.93
#